data_AF-A0A3B9X0E5-F1
#
_entry.id   AF-A0A3B9X0E5-F1
#
_cell.length_a   1.000
_cell.length_b   1.000
_cell.length_c   1.000
_cell.angle_alpha   90.00
_cell.angle_beta   90.00
_cell.angle_gamma   90.00
#
_symmetry.space_group_name_H-M   'P 1'
#
loop_
_entity.id
_entity.type
_entity.pdbx_description
1 polymer ?
#
loop_
_entity_poly.entity_id
_entity_poly.type
_entity_poly.pdbx_seq_one_letter_code
_entity_poly.pdbx_strand_id
1 'polypeptide(L)' 'GATTLDEYRQHIEKDAALERRFQKVLVEEPSEEDTIAILRGLKERYEVHHGVDIS' A
#
# COMPACT_ATOMS: atom_id res chain seq x y z
N GLY A 1 -6.40 -10.24 -0.01
CA GLY A 1 -7.19 -9.01 -0.16
C GLY A 1 -6.44 -7.87 0.51
N ALA A 2 -6.87 -6.63 0.29
CA ALA A 2 -6.37 -5.45 0.99
C ALA A 2 -7.56 -4.71 1.61
N THR A 3 -7.41 -4.29 2.86
CA THR A 3 -8.44 -3.56 3.61
C THR A 3 -7.75 -2.50 4.46
N THR A 4 -8.43 -1.39 4.70
CA THR A 4 -8.05 -0.50 5.80
C THR A 4 -8.26 -1.19 7.15
N LEU A 5 -7.67 -0.63 8.21
CA LEU A 5 -7.87 -1.13 9.57
C LEU A 5 -9.35 -1.10 9.99
N ASP A 6 -10.10 -0.08 9.55
CA ASP A 6 -11.50 0.07 9.92
C ASP A 6 -12.42 -0.88 9.14
N GLU A 7 -12.17 -1.11 7.85
CA GLU A 7 -12.89 -2.12 7.06
C GLU A 7 -12.68 -3.53 7.65
N TYR A 8 -11.45 -3.87 8.05
CA TYR A 8 -11.15 -5.15 8.70
C TYR A 8 -11.95 -5.34 10.00
N ARG A 9 -11.96 -4.32 10.87
CA ARG A 9 -12.72 -4.34 12.13
C ARG A 9 -14.23 -4.45 11.92
N GLN A 10 -14.75 -3.77 10.90
CA GLN A 10 -16.18 -3.72 10.65
C GLN A 10 -16.72 -5.01 10.03
N HIS A 11 -15.94 -5.67 9.17
CA HIS A 11 -16.44 -6.74 8.31
C HIS A 11 -15.78 -8.11 8.49
N ILE A 12 -14.53 -8.17 8.95
CA ILE A 12 -13.79 -9.43 9.06
C ILE A 12 -13.66 -9.89 10.50
N GLU A 13 -13.25 -8.99 11.40
CA GLU A 13 -13.03 -9.30 12.82
C GLU A 13 -14.30 -9.73 13.55
N LYS A 14 -15.47 -9.25 13.12
CA LYS A 14 -16.76 -9.63 13.70
C LYS A 14 -17.25 -11.03 13.30
N ASP A 15 -16.68 -11.60 12.23
CA ASP A 15 -17.04 -12.92 11.73
C ASP A 15 -15.95 -13.94 12.10
N ALA A 16 -16.25 -14.75 13.12
CA ALA A 16 -15.33 -15.75 13.63
C ALA A 16 -14.89 -16.81 12.60
N ALA A 17 -15.64 -17.02 11.51
CA ALA A 17 -15.22 -17.93 10.44
C ALA A 17 -14.23 -17.26 9.48
N LEU A 18 -14.43 -15.98 9.18
CA LEU A 18 -13.52 -15.21 8.32
C LEU A 18 -12.19 -14.91 9.04
N GLU A 19 -12.25 -14.52 10.31
CA GLU A 19 -11.05 -14.22 11.11
C GLU A 19 -10.08 -15.43 11.20
N ARG A 20 -10.62 -16.65 11.32
CA ARG A 20 -9.82 -17.88 11.35
C ARG A 20 -9.27 -18.29 9.98
N ARG A 21 -9.89 -17.83 8.89
CA ARG A 21 -9.48 -18.15 7.52
C ARG A 21 -8.44 -17.19 6.98
N PHE A 22 -8.47 -15.94 7.41
CA PHE A 22 -7.60 -14.90 6.91
C PHE A 22 -6.60 -14.48 7.97
N GLN A 23 -5.33 -14.80 7.74
CA GLN A 23 -4.24 -14.28 8.56
C GLN A 23 -4.05 -12.79 8.27
N LYS A 24 -4.04 -11.97 9.32
CA LYS A 24 -3.72 -10.55 9.22
C LYS A 24 -2.22 -10.36 9.01
N VAL A 25 -1.86 -9.70 7.91
CA VAL A 25 -0.52 -9.16 7.68
C VAL A 25 -0.65 -7.64 7.71
N LEU A 26 0.00 -7.00 8.68
CA LEU A 26 0.02 -5.53 8.76
C LEU A 26 1.04 -5.01 7.75
N VAL A 27 0.62 -4.05 6.93
CA VAL A 27 1.52 -3.33 6.01
C VAL A 27 1.80 -1.98 6.65
N GLU A 28 3.07 -1.73 6.95
CA GLU A 28 3.53 -0.46 7.50
C GLU A 28 3.84 0.53 6.37
N GLU A 29 3.90 1.80 6.72
CA GLU A 29 4.35 2.83 5.80
C GLU A 29 5.84 2.60 5.43
N PRO A 30 6.24 2.88 4.17
CA PRO A 30 7.64 2.80 3.79
C PRO A 30 8.48 3.80 4.59
N SER A 31 9.75 3.48 4.81
CA SER A 31 10.69 4.47 5.33
C SER A 31 10.87 5.63 4.35
N GLU A 32 11.42 6.75 4.80
CA GLU A 32 11.73 7.87 3.91
C GLU A 32 12.70 7.45 2.79
N GLU A 33 13.70 6.63 3.12
CA GLU A 33 14.67 6.09 2.16
C GLU A 33 14.00 5.18 1.11
N ASP A 34 13.12 4.28 1.56
CA ASP A 34 12.34 3.41 0.66
C ASP A 34 11.42 4.23 -0.24
N THR A 35 10.78 5.28 0.33
CA THR A 35 9.90 6.18 -0.41
C THR A 35 10.65 6.89 -1.52
N ILE A 36 11.85 7.43 -1.23
CA ILE A 36 12.70 8.06 -2.23
C ILE A 36 13.09 7.06 -3.33
N ALA A 37 13.42 5.82 -2.97
CA ALA A 37 13.76 4.77 -3.93
C ALA A 37 12.57 4.41 -4.84
N ILE A 38 11.37 4.26 -4.27
CA ILE A 38 10.13 4.01 -5.01
C ILE A 38 9.85 5.15 -5.99
N LEU A 39 9.94 6.41 -5.55
CA LEU A 39 9.71 7.58 -6.39
C LEU A 39 10.71 7.68 -7.54
N ARG A 40 12.00 7.40 -7.28
CA ARG A 40 13.02 7.32 -8.34
C ARG A 40 12.69 6.24 -9.38
N GLY A 41 12.13 5.10 -8.95
CA GLY A 41 11.66 4.06 -9.86
C GLY A 41 10.44 4.46 -10.71
N LEU A 42 9.64 5.42 -10.23
CA LEU A 42 8.48 5.95 -10.97
C LEU A 42 8.83 7.15 -11.86
N LYS A 43 9.94 7.84 -11.58
CA LYS A 43 10.37 9.08 -12.24
C LYS A 43 10.25 9.03 -13.76
N GLU A 44 10.90 8.07 -14.42
CA GLU A 44 10.91 7.95 -15.89
C GLU A 44 9.49 7.87 -16.49
N ARG A 45 8.58 7.13 -15.83
CA ARG A 45 7.20 7.00 -16.31
C ARG A 45 6.45 8.33 -16.26
N TYR A 46 6.67 9.11 -15.21
CA TYR A 46 6.05 10.42 -15.05
C TYR A 46 6.65 11.45 -16.01
N GLU A 47 7.96 11.44 -16.21
CA GLU A 47 8.66 12.29 -17.18
C GLU A 47 8.12 12.07 -18.60
N VAL A 48 8.01 10.81 -19.03
CA VAL A 48 7.44 10.46 -20.34
C VAL A 48 5.98 10.86 -20.45
N HIS A 49 5.17 10.62 -19.40
CA HIS A 49 3.75 10.93 -19.43
C HIS A 49 3.47 12.43 -19.53
N HIS A 50 4.28 13.25 -18.86
CA HIS A 50 4.07 14.70 -18.79
C HIS A 50 4.97 15.51 -19.72
N GLY A 51 5.97 14.88 -20.36
CA GLY A 51 6.91 15.57 -21.24
C GLY A 51 7.80 16.57 -20.50
N VAL A 52 8.16 16.26 -19.26
CA VAL A 52 8.99 17.10 -18.37
C VAL A 52 10.21 16.33 -17.88
N ASP A 53 11.22 17.05 -17.41
CA ASP A 53 12.36 16.51 -16.67
C ASP A 53 12.15 16.82 -15.18
N ILE A 54 12.28 15.81 -14.31
CA ILE A 54 12.07 15.93 -12.87
C ILE A 54 13.44 15.83 -12.19
N SER A 55 13.98 16.94 -11.69
CA SER A 55 15.31 16.98 -11.04
C SER A 55 15.35 16.24 -9.70
#